data_AF-A0A0T6AQ82-F1
#
_entry.id   AF-A0A0T6AQ82-F1
#
_cell.length_a   1.000
_cell.length_b   1.000
_cell.length_c   1.000
_cell.angle_alpha   90.00
_cell.angle_beta   90.00
_cell.angle_gamma   90.00
#
_symmetry.space_group_name_H-M   'P 1'
#
loop_
_entity.id
_entity.type
_entity.pdbx_description
1 polymer ?
#
loop_
_entity_poly.entity_id
_entity_poly.type
_entity_poly.pdbx_seq_one_letter_code
_entity_poly.pdbx_strand_id
1 'polypeptide(L)'
;MPVRRRPPKPKTSGTAGLRWEQAADIRRRLVRIARAVGFRHVDPRRLVAVRTYGSRANALARIWGLSPIFQQALRLPALYVVEVMIPAFDRLSRAEQDRVLIHELLHVPITFSGSLRPEQSRHFRTHHTVSRLYRLYLANRRRA
;
A
#
# COMPACT_ATOMS: atom_id res chain seq x y z
N MET A 1 39.02 11.78 -48.76
CA MET A 1 39.11 11.30 -47.36
C MET A 1 37.69 11.17 -46.79
N PRO A 2 37.14 9.96 -46.59
CA PRO A 2 35.77 9.83 -46.08
C PRO A 2 35.77 9.97 -44.55
N VAL A 3 34.95 10.88 -44.04
CA VAL A 3 34.73 11.11 -42.61
C VAL A 3 34.02 9.87 -42.04
N ARG A 4 34.72 9.08 -41.22
CA ARG A 4 34.14 7.95 -40.48
C ARG A 4 33.08 8.48 -39.50
N ARG A 5 31.80 8.28 -39.82
CA ARG A 5 30.71 8.52 -38.88
C ARG A 5 30.79 7.47 -37.76
N ARG A 6 30.85 7.91 -36.50
CA ARG A 6 30.76 7.02 -35.33
C ARG A 6 29.41 6.28 -35.35
N PRO A 7 29.37 4.98 -35.01
CA PRO A 7 28.10 4.28 -34.86
C PRO A 7 27.29 4.92 -33.73
N PRO A 8 25.95 4.98 -33.85
CA PRO A 8 25.10 5.47 -32.77
C PRO A 8 25.29 4.60 -31.53
N LYS A 9 25.43 5.22 -30.36
CA LYS A 9 25.45 4.50 -29.08
C LYS A 9 24.15 3.68 -28.95
N PRO A 10 24.21 2.44 -28.43
CA PRO A 10 23.02 1.65 -28.21
C PRO A 10 22.07 2.41 -27.27
N LYS A 11 20.81 2.58 -27.69
CA LYS A 11 19.75 3.11 -26.85
C LYS A 11 19.40 2.06 -25.79
N THR A 12 20.07 2.10 -24.64
CA THR A 12 19.51 1.57 -23.40
C THR A 12 18.54 2.65 -22.87
N SER A 13 17.25 2.42 -22.71
CA SER A 13 16.67 1.31 -21.97
C SER A 13 15.19 1.17 -22.34
N GLY A 14 14.75 -0.07 -22.57
CA GLY A 14 13.33 -0.39 -22.63
C GLY A 14 12.65 0.03 -21.32
N THR A 15 11.42 0.51 -21.40
CA THR A 15 10.58 0.73 -20.22
C THR A 15 10.53 -0.59 -19.44
N ALA A 16 11.20 -0.68 -18.30
CA ALA A 16 11.05 -1.83 -17.42
C ALA A 16 9.55 -1.95 -17.11
N GLY A 17 8.95 -3.09 -17.49
CA GLY A 17 7.51 -3.31 -17.35
C GLY A 17 7.06 -3.20 -15.89
N LEU A 18 5.78 -2.90 -15.70
CA LEU A 18 5.17 -2.91 -14.38
C LEU A 18 5.25 -4.33 -13.80
N ARG A 19 5.82 -4.46 -12.60
CA ARG A 19 6.03 -5.75 -11.94
C ARG A 19 5.52 -5.70 -10.51
N TRP A 20 4.77 -6.72 -10.12
CA TRP A 20 4.28 -6.92 -8.76
C TRP A 20 4.96 -8.10 -8.09
N GLU A 21 5.26 -7.96 -6.80
CA GLU A 21 5.87 -9.00 -5.97
C GLU A 21 5.16 -9.07 -4.62
N GLN A 22 4.95 -10.29 -4.10
CA GLN A 22 4.33 -10.44 -2.77
C GLN A 22 5.22 -9.84 -1.67
N ALA A 23 4.61 -9.09 -0.76
CA ALA A 23 5.30 -8.38 0.31
C ALA A 23 4.92 -8.93 1.69
N ALA A 24 5.36 -10.16 2.00
CA ALA A 24 4.99 -10.83 3.26
C ALA A 24 5.41 -10.04 4.52
N ASP A 25 6.53 -9.31 4.45
CA ASP A 25 7.01 -8.45 5.53
C ASP A 25 6.11 -7.22 5.74
N ILE A 26 5.63 -6.59 4.66
CA ILE A 26 4.66 -5.49 4.70
C ILE A 26 3.32 -6.00 5.23
N ARG A 27 2.85 -7.18 4.78
CA ARG A 27 1.63 -7.82 5.31
C ARG A 27 1.73 -8.04 6.82
N ARG A 28 2.82 -8.64 7.31
CA ARG A 28 3.05 -8.83 8.76
C ARG A 28 3.01 -7.50 9.52
N ARG A 29 3.58 -6.44 8.94
CA ARG A 29 3.59 -5.11 9.53
C ARG A 29 2.20 -4.49 9.59
N LEU A 30 1.42 -4.57 8.52
CA LEU A 30 0.03 -4.13 8.47
C LEU A 30 -0.83 -4.84 9.52
N VAL A 31 -0.70 -6.16 9.64
CA VAL A 31 -1.45 -6.94 10.65
C VAL A 31 -1.09 -6.51 12.07
N ARG A 32 0.20 -6.27 12.37
CA ARG A 32 0.62 -5.75 13.67
C ARG A 32 0.06 -4.35 13.94
N ILE A 33 0.13 -3.45 12.96
CA ILE A 33 -0.44 -2.10 13.07
C ILE A 33 -1.95 -2.21 13.36
N ALA A 34 -2.70 -2.95 12.54
CA ALA A 34 -4.15 -3.10 12.67
C ALA A 34 -4.54 -3.59 14.07
N ARG A 35 -3.86 -4.62 14.60
CA ARG A 35 -4.07 -5.11 15.97
C ARG A 35 -3.76 -4.06 17.02
N ALA A 36 -2.60 -3.42 16.93
CA ALA A 36 -2.14 -2.45 17.91
C ALA A 36 -3.01 -1.19 17.98
N VAL A 37 -3.63 -0.78 16.86
CA VAL A 37 -4.53 0.38 16.81
C VAL A 37 -6.01 0.01 16.99
N GLY A 38 -6.32 -1.27 17.22
CA GLY A 38 -7.67 -1.75 17.53
C GLY A 38 -8.59 -1.96 16.33
N PHE A 39 -8.05 -2.10 15.11
CA PHE A 39 -8.81 -2.37 13.89
C PHE A 39 -9.23 -3.84 13.81
N ARG A 40 -10.12 -4.25 14.72
CA ARG A 40 -10.63 -5.62 14.83
C ARG A 40 -11.43 -6.07 13.60
N HIS A 41 -11.93 -5.11 12.81
CA HIS A 41 -12.64 -5.37 11.56
C HIS A 41 -11.74 -5.83 10.41
N VAL A 42 -10.43 -5.62 10.50
CA VAL A 42 -9.48 -6.02 9.45
C VAL A 42 -9.11 -7.49 9.62
N ASP A 43 -9.55 -8.33 8.69
CA ASP A 43 -9.21 -9.75 8.67
C ASP A 43 -7.80 -9.99 8.09
N PRO A 44 -6.83 -10.50 8.89
CA PRO A 44 -5.46 -10.75 8.43
C PRO A 44 -5.34 -11.76 7.28
N ARG A 45 -6.32 -12.67 7.14
CA ARG A 45 -6.32 -13.69 6.07
C ARG A 45 -6.73 -13.11 4.72
N ARG A 46 -7.47 -11.98 4.73
CA ARG A 46 -8.00 -11.30 3.55
C ARG A 46 -7.33 -9.94 3.33
N LEU A 47 -6.15 -9.75 3.92
CA LEU A 47 -5.29 -8.59 3.71
C LEU A 47 -3.97 -9.06 3.09
N VAL A 48 -3.72 -8.63 1.85
CA VAL A 48 -2.53 -8.94 1.08
C VAL A 48 -1.68 -7.67 0.95
N ALA A 49 -0.37 -7.84 0.80
CA ALA A 49 0.52 -6.73 0.48
C ALA A 49 1.42 -7.07 -0.71
N VAL A 50 1.65 -6.10 -1.58
CA VAL A 50 2.49 -6.23 -2.77
C VAL A 50 3.43 -5.05 -2.93
N ARG A 51 4.61 -5.31 -3.50
CA ARG A 51 5.54 -4.29 -3.98
C ARG A 51 5.33 -4.09 -5.48
N THR A 52 5.31 -2.84 -5.91
CA THR A 52 5.20 -2.49 -7.34
C THR A 52 6.46 -1.78 -7.80
N TYR A 53 7.06 -2.30 -8.87
CA TYR A 53 8.27 -1.76 -9.51
C TYR A 53 7.92 -1.20 -10.89
N GLY A 54 8.64 -0.15 -11.32
CA GLY A 54 8.47 0.43 -12.66
C GLY A 54 7.22 1.32 -12.81
N SER A 55 6.50 1.60 -11.72
CA SER A 55 5.37 2.54 -11.73
C SER A 55 5.86 3.98 -11.92
N ARG A 56 5.17 4.75 -12.77
CA ARG A 56 5.36 6.20 -12.92
C ARG A 56 4.44 7.03 -12.01
N ALA A 57 3.63 6.37 -11.18
CA ALA A 57 2.69 7.04 -10.30
C ALA A 57 3.42 7.81 -9.18
N ASN A 58 2.96 9.02 -8.89
CA ASN A 58 3.43 9.80 -7.75
C ASN A 58 2.66 9.41 -6.47
N ALA A 59 2.84 8.18 -6.02
CA ALA A 59 2.24 7.66 -4.79
C ALA A 59 3.29 6.86 -4.00
N LEU A 60 3.18 6.85 -2.67
CA LEU A 60 4.04 6.03 -1.80
C LEU A 60 3.45 4.63 -1.60
N ALA A 61 2.14 4.57 -1.39
CA ALA A 61 1.35 3.36 -1.31
C ALA A 61 -0.06 3.61 -1.85
N ARG A 62 -0.82 2.52 -2.01
CA ARG A 62 -2.26 2.50 -2.32
C ARG A 62 -2.92 1.34 -1.60
N ILE A 63 -4.22 1.43 -1.46
CA ILE A 63 -5.05 0.29 -1.09
C ILE A 63 -6.11 0.01 -2.14
N TRP A 64 -6.36 -1.26 -2.35
CA TRP A 64 -7.37 -1.78 -3.26
C TRP A 64 -8.31 -2.66 -2.45
N GLY A 65 -9.62 -2.47 -2.65
CA GLY A 65 -10.64 -3.40 -2.18
C GLY A 65 -11.20 -4.18 -3.36
N LEU A 66 -11.41 -5.48 -3.19
CA LEU A 66 -12.09 -6.29 -4.19
C LEU A 66 -13.54 -5.83 -4.29
N SER A 67 -13.97 -5.28 -5.43
CA SER A 67 -15.31 -4.71 -5.54
C SER A 67 -16.41 -5.77 -5.40
N PRO A 68 -17.62 -5.42 -4.89
CA PRO A 68 -18.70 -6.37 -4.67
C PRO A 68 -19.12 -7.16 -5.92
N ILE A 69 -19.02 -6.56 -7.11
CA ILE A 69 -19.35 -7.25 -8.37
C ILE A 69 -18.41 -8.43 -8.64
N PHE A 70 -17.10 -8.27 -8.41
CA PHE A 70 -16.14 -9.37 -8.57
C PHE A 70 -16.27 -10.41 -7.45
N GLN A 71 -16.58 -9.98 -6.23
CA GLN A 71 -16.90 -10.89 -5.13
C GLN A 71 -18.06 -11.82 -5.50
N GLN A 72 -19.16 -11.26 -6.01
CA GLN A 72 -20.34 -12.03 -6.41
C GLN A 72 -20.05 -12.93 -7.63
N ALA A 73 -19.45 -12.37 -8.69
CA ALA A 73 -19.19 -13.10 -9.92
C ALA A 73 -18.23 -14.29 -9.72
N LEU A 74 -17.20 -14.11 -8.88
CA LEU A 74 -16.16 -15.12 -8.64
C LEU A 74 -16.36 -15.93 -7.36
N ARG A 75 -17.44 -15.68 -6.61
CA ARG A 75 -17.72 -16.27 -5.28
C ARG A 75 -16.56 -16.09 -4.30
N LEU A 76 -15.93 -14.91 -4.34
CA LEU A 76 -14.83 -14.55 -3.46
C LEU A 76 -15.33 -13.66 -2.32
N PRO A 77 -14.79 -13.80 -1.09
CA PRO A 77 -15.08 -12.86 -0.02
C PRO A 77 -14.38 -11.52 -0.28
N ALA A 78 -14.82 -10.47 0.44
CA ALA A 78 -14.11 -9.19 0.45
C ALA A 78 -12.63 -9.37 0.82
N LEU A 79 -11.75 -8.77 0.01
CA LEU A 79 -10.30 -8.85 0.13
C LEU A 79 -9.71 -7.46 -0.11
N TYR A 80 -8.61 -7.16 0.58
CA TYR A 80 -7.87 -5.92 0.43
C TYR A 80 -6.41 -6.19 0.06
N VAL A 81 -5.87 -5.38 -0.86
CA VAL A 81 -4.46 -5.39 -1.24
C VAL A 81 -3.87 -4.03 -0.93
N VAL A 82 -2.81 -4.01 -0.13
CA VAL A 82 -1.97 -2.81 0.06
C VAL A 82 -0.78 -2.89 -0.88
N GLU A 83 -0.65 -1.92 -1.76
CA GLU A 83 0.40 -1.80 -2.74
C GLU A 83 1.40 -0.74 -2.28
N VAL A 84 2.69 -1.09 -2.16
CA VAL A 84 3.77 -0.13 -1.88
C VAL A 84 4.62 0.11 -3.13
N MET A 85 4.91 1.38 -3.43
CA MET A 85 5.58 1.78 -4.66
C MET A 85 7.09 1.82 -4.48
N ILE A 86 7.84 1.04 -5.26
CA ILE A 86 9.31 0.93 -5.16
C ILE A 86 9.97 1.71 -6.30
N PRO A 87 11.02 2.53 -6.02
CA PRO A 87 11.77 2.65 -4.75
C PRO A 87 11.24 3.70 -3.77
N ALA A 88 10.16 4.43 -4.10
CA ALA A 88 9.72 5.58 -3.32
C ALA A 88 9.41 5.23 -1.85
N PHE A 89 8.69 4.15 -1.60
CA PHE A 89 8.35 3.68 -0.25
C PHE A 89 9.58 3.24 0.56
N ASP A 90 10.54 2.57 -0.08
CA ASP A 90 11.74 2.05 0.60
C ASP A 90 12.71 3.16 1.03
N ARG A 91 12.64 4.33 0.38
CA ARG A 91 13.43 5.51 0.74
C ARG A 91 12.92 6.23 2.00
N LEU A 92 11.69 5.95 2.42
CA LEU A 92 11.11 6.55 3.62
C LEU A 92 11.76 5.98 4.89
N SER A 93 11.81 6.79 5.93
CA SER A 93 12.16 6.27 7.26
C SER A 93 11.13 5.25 7.73
N ARG A 94 11.53 4.37 8.66
CA ARG A 94 10.61 3.38 9.25
C ARG A 94 9.34 4.03 9.79
N ALA A 95 9.47 5.17 10.46
CA ALA A 95 8.34 5.90 11.04
C ALA A 95 7.38 6.44 9.98
N GLU A 96 7.89 6.95 8.86
CA GLU A 96 7.07 7.43 7.74
C GLU A 96 6.38 6.27 7.03
N GLN A 97 7.08 5.15 6.82
CA GLN A 97 6.46 3.94 6.28
C GLN A 97 5.28 3.47 7.15
N ASP A 98 5.43 3.45 8.48
CA ASP A 98 4.31 3.09 9.37
C ASP A 98 3.12 4.05 9.22
N ARG A 99 3.38 5.36 9.11
CA ARG A 99 2.32 6.37 8.91
C ARG A 99 1.59 6.17 7.58
N VAL A 100 2.32 5.88 6.50
CA VAL A 100 1.75 5.55 5.18
C VAL A 100 0.90 4.28 5.27
N LEU A 101 1.39 3.21 5.89
CA LEU A 101 0.61 1.97 6.06
C LEU A 101 -0.63 2.17 6.94
N ILE A 102 -0.54 3.01 7.97
CA ILE A 102 -1.70 3.40 8.78
C ILE A 102 -2.71 4.16 7.92
N HIS A 103 -2.26 5.10 7.08
CA HIS A 103 -3.12 5.84 6.16
C HIS A 103 -3.89 4.87 5.24
N GLU A 104 -3.19 3.93 4.59
CA GLU A 104 -3.84 2.92 3.74
C GLU A 104 -4.89 2.10 4.50
N LEU A 105 -4.60 1.70 5.75
CA LEU A 105 -5.57 0.95 6.57
C LEU A 105 -6.81 1.75 6.95
N LEU A 106 -6.75 3.09 7.01
CA LEU A 106 -7.92 3.93 7.33
C LEU A 106 -9.01 3.86 6.26
N HIS A 107 -8.62 3.54 5.03
CA HIS A 107 -9.52 3.36 3.92
C HIS A 107 -10.33 2.06 4.01
N VAL A 108 -9.97 1.11 4.88
CA VAL A 108 -10.74 -0.10 5.10
C VAL A 108 -11.95 0.20 6.00
N PRO A 109 -13.20 0.11 5.48
CA PRO A 109 -14.40 0.34 6.27
C PRO A 109 -14.60 -0.72 7.35
N ILE A 110 -15.30 -0.36 8.42
CA ILE A 110 -15.65 -1.27 9.53
C ILE A 110 -16.45 -2.49 9.03
N THR A 111 -17.24 -2.32 7.97
CA THR A 111 -18.00 -3.41 7.33
C THR A 111 -17.12 -4.44 6.61
N PHE A 112 -15.85 -4.10 6.33
CA PHE A 112 -14.91 -4.92 5.57
C PHE A 112 -15.52 -5.47 4.26
N SER A 113 -16.30 -4.64 3.57
CA SER A 113 -17.15 -5.05 2.44
C SER A 113 -16.43 -5.13 1.09
N GLY A 114 -15.14 -4.81 1.03
CA GLY A 114 -14.37 -4.69 -0.21
C GLY A 114 -14.48 -3.32 -0.89
N SER A 115 -15.28 -2.39 -0.32
CA SER A 115 -15.27 -0.97 -0.70
C SER A 115 -14.16 -0.21 0.03
N LEU A 116 -13.85 1.00 -0.45
CA LEU A 116 -12.87 1.90 0.16
C LEU A 116 -13.57 3.15 0.71
N ARG A 117 -13.14 3.60 1.88
CA ARG A 117 -13.52 4.92 2.39
C ARG A 117 -12.78 5.99 1.58
N PRO A 118 -13.44 7.07 1.16
CA PRO A 118 -12.78 8.14 0.43
C PRO A 118 -11.81 8.90 1.34
N GLU A 119 -10.71 9.40 0.75
CA GLU A 119 -9.67 10.17 1.44
C GLU A 119 -10.20 11.47 2.08
N GLN A 120 -11.23 12.07 1.48
CA GLN A 120 -11.75 13.40 1.80
C GLN A 120 -13.15 13.38 2.42
N SER A 121 -13.46 12.39 3.27
CA SER A 121 -14.71 12.51 4.03
C SER A 121 -14.63 13.71 4.99
N ARG A 122 -15.65 14.57 4.99
CA ARG A 122 -15.77 15.81 5.81
C ARG A 122 -15.53 15.63 7.32
N HIS A 123 -15.48 14.38 7.80
CA HIS A 123 -15.29 13.99 9.19
C HIS A 123 -13.87 13.48 9.50
N PHE A 124 -12.95 13.52 8.52
CA PHE A 124 -11.65 12.85 8.62
C PHE A 124 -10.50 13.82 8.32
N ARG A 125 -9.94 14.41 9.37
CA ARG A 125 -8.65 15.10 9.26
C ARG A 125 -7.54 14.04 9.21
N THR A 126 -7.32 13.45 8.04
CA THR A 126 -6.48 12.26 7.82
C THR A 126 -5.11 12.38 8.47
N HIS A 127 -4.45 13.53 8.38
CA HIS A 127 -3.14 13.75 9.00
C HIS A 127 -3.15 13.66 10.54
N HIS A 128 -4.16 14.26 11.20
CA HIS A 128 -4.29 14.18 12.66
C HIS A 128 -4.66 12.76 13.11
N THR A 129 -5.54 12.08 12.36
CA THR A 129 -5.92 10.69 12.63
C THR A 129 -4.72 9.76 12.52
N VAL A 130 -3.94 9.85 11.43
CA VAL A 130 -2.71 9.05 11.25
C VAL A 130 -1.73 9.32 12.39
N SER A 131 -1.53 10.58 12.78
CA SER A 131 -0.62 10.94 13.88
C SER A 131 -1.06 10.35 15.22
N ARG A 132 -2.38 10.35 15.50
CA ARG A 132 -2.96 9.75 16.72
C ARG A 132 -2.78 8.23 16.70
N LEU A 133 -3.10 7.57 15.59
CA LEU A 133 -2.99 6.12 15.46
C LEU A 133 -1.53 5.66 15.47
N TYR A 134 -0.61 6.45 14.92
CA TYR A 134 0.81 6.16 15.00
C TYR A 134 1.33 6.22 16.44
N ARG A 135 0.90 7.21 17.23
CA ARG A 135 1.19 7.25 18.68
C ARG A 135 0.62 6.04 19.41
N LEU A 136 -0.61 5.63 19.10
CA LEU A 136 -1.23 4.43 19.66
C LEU A 136 -0.46 3.15 19.28
N TYR A 137 -0.04 3.04 18.02
CA TYR A 137 0.80 1.95 17.55
C TYR A 137 2.12 1.89 18.34
N LEU A 138 2.81 3.02 18.54
CA LEU A 138 4.03 3.08 19.33
C LEU A 138 3.82 2.70 20.80
N ALA A 139 2.69 3.08 21.41
CA ALA A 139 2.36 2.70 22.77
C ALA A 139 2.08 1.19 22.91
N ASN A 140 1.43 0.59 21.91
CA ASN A 140 0.95 -0.79 21.96
C ASN A 140 1.89 -1.80 21.32
N ARG A 141 2.95 -1.39 20.60
CA ARG A 141 3.88 -2.30 19.90
C ARG A 141 4.61 -3.30 20.79
N ARG A 142 4.64 -3.08 22.11
CA ARG A 142 5.22 -4.00 23.11
C ARG A 142 4.23 -5.05 23.60
N ARG A 143 2.94 -4.92 23.27
CA ARG A 143 1.84 -5.76 23.74
C ARG A 143 1.20 -6.61 22.62
N ALA A 144 1.72 -6.54 21.38
CA ALA A 144 1.09 -7.04 20.16
C ALA A 144 2.00 -7.98 19.36
#